data_AF-A0A9P5SPX4-F1
#
_entry.id   AF-A0A9P5SPX4-F1
#
_cell.length_a   1.000
_cell.length_b   1.000
_cell.length_c   1.000
_cell.angle_alpha   90.00
_cell.angle_beta   90.00
_cell.angle_gamma   90.00
#
_symmetry.space_group_name_H-M   'P 1'
#
loop_
_entity.id
_entity.type
_entity.pdbx_description
1 polymer ?
#
loop_
_entity_poly.entity_id
_entity_poly.type
_entity_poly.pdbx_seq_one_letter_code
_entity_poly.pdbx_strand_id
1 'polypeptide(L)'
;MLSPIISEATLHELVTPLDTPPIPFSEYLLPHQYLSFIFPVTLLAGSAFGIVAGTPPYFFNKRNILNMLFVKNGWGWTSLVFLLYVATVFGKALIQETRSIGQGRQHLRVLGVDTNTVDQDISSSSSSSSETTTSSLGSPLSGLGRNDISLRSNIIVKALIRWGLATLYWWLISQWFFGPGIFDRVFVLTGGSCSVHGHWSQYHCRRNSGHWSGGVDISGHMFLLTHAWLFLMEELSVFLNVPQAWTNLQDRRGARYAVYAVAALCSLWWWMLLMTSVYYHHLTEKLSGLFFGVLFWFCSYVVLYKKSTFPAMPDQVVPV
;
A
#
# COMPACT_ATOMS: atom_id res chain seq x y z
N MET A 1 -26.03 46.09 -50.47
CA MET A 1 -25.89 44.68 -50.88
C MET A 1 -24.45 44.27 -50.67
N LEU A 2 -24.21 43.35 -49.73
CA LEU A 2 -23.09 42.39 -49.72
C LEU A 2 -23.23 41.56 -48.43
N SER A 3 -23.64 40.31 -48.60
CA SER A 3 -23.61 39.24 -47.61
C SER A 3 -22.16 38.85 -47.29
N PRO A 4 -21.79 38.50 -46.04
CA PRO A 4 -20.61 37.71 -45.79
C PRO A 4 -20.98 36.23 -45.88
N ILE A 5 -20.34 35.55 -46.84
CA ILE A 5 -20.27 34.09 -46.92
C ILE A 5 -19.44 33.64 -45.71
N ILE A 6 -20.10 33.10 -44.70
CA ILE A 6 -19.45 32.31 -43.65
C ILE A 6 -19.02 31.01 -44.33
N SER A 7 -17.72 30.82 -44.47
CA SER A 7 -17.13 29.59 -45.00
C SER A 7 -17.56 28.39 -44.13
N GLU A 8 -18.10 27.35 -44.76
CA GLU A 8 -18.41 26.05 -44.13
C GLU A 8 -17.24 25.42 -43.36
N ALA A 9 -16.01 25.92 -43.54
CA ALA A 9 -14.84 25.48 -42.81
C ALA A 9 -14.89 25.77 -41.30
N THR A 10 -15.73 26.70 -40.83
CA THR A 10 -15.78 27.06 -39.39
C THR A 10 -16.81 26.27 -38.58
N LEU A 11 -17.64 25.44 -39.22
CA LEU A 11 -18.65 24.62 -38.52
C LEU A 11 -18.12 23.25 -38.10
N HIS A 12 -16.94 22.84 -38.57
CA HIS A 12 -16.35 21.52 -38.31
C HIS A 12 -15.48 21.44 -37.05
N GLU A 13 -15.21 22.56 -36.37
CA GLU A 13 -14.42 22.58 -35.12
C GLU A 13 -15.25 22.46 -33.84
N LEU A 14 -16.60 22.40 -33.91
CA LEU A 14 -17.43 22.55 -32.72
C LEU A 14 -18.30 21.36 -32.31
N VAL A 15 -18.18 20.17 -32.90
CA VAL A 15 -19.04 19.04 -32.51
C VAL A 15 -18.25 17.73 -32.39
N THR A 16 -18.17 17.29 -31.13
CA THR A 16 -17.96 15.95 -30.57
C THR A 16 -16.55 15.45 -30.27
N PRO A 17 -16.40 14.77 -29.10
CA PRO A 17 -15.12 14.39 -28.54
C PRO A 17 -14.50 13.32 -29.43
N LEU A 18 -13.22 13.51 -29.68
CA LEU A 18 -12.34 12.52 -30.28
C LEU A 18 -12.64 11.15 -29.63
N ASP A 19 -13.05 10.21 -30.48
CA ASP A 19 -13.15 8.79 -30.24
C ASP A 19 -11.75 8.30 -29.81
N THR A 20 -11.38 8.53 -28.55
CA THR A 20 -10.10 8.04 -28.03
C THR A 20 -10.23 6.52 -28.01
N PRO A 21 -9.38 5.77 -28.74
CA PRO A 21 -9.43 4.33 -28.71
C PRO A 21 -9.37 3.85 -27.26
N PRO A 22 -10.09 2.79 -26.87
CA PRO A 22 -10.00 2.26 -25.52
C PRO A 22 -8.53 1.97 -25.24
N ILE A 23 -7.99 2.69 -24.26
CA ILE A 23 -6.59 2.55 -23.82
C ILE A 23 -6.34 1.05 -23.61
N PRO A 24 -5.40 0.44 -24.34
CA PRO A 24 -5.15 -0.99 -24.22
C PRO A 24 -4.82 -1.35 -22.77
N PHE A 25 -5.25 -2.53 -22.31
CA PHE A 25 -4.99 -2.97 -20.93
C PHE A 25 -3.51 -2.91 -20.54
N SER A 26 -2.60 -3.01 -21.52
CA SER A 26 -1.16 -2.85 -21.34
C SER A 26 -0.72 -1.46 -20.86
N GLU A 27 -1.51 -0.41 -21.10
CA GLU A 27 -1.29 0.95 -20.59
C GLU A 27 -1.92 1.16 -19.19
N TYR A 28 -2.72 0.21 -18.70
CA TYR A 28 -3.43 0.35 -17.43
C TYR A 28 -2.59 -0.04 -16.21
N LEU A 29 -1.55 -0.88 -16.38
CA LEU A 29 -0.66 -1.34 -15.31
C LEU A 29 0.73 -0.72 -15.41
N LEU A 30 1.27 -0.28 -14.28
CA LEU A 30 2.66 0.17 -14.19
C LEU A 30 3.62 -1.04 -14.32
N PRO A 31 4.87 -0.85 -14.77
CA PRO A 31 5.80 -1.96 -15.00
C PRO A 31 5.95 -2.92 -13.81
N HIS A 32 6.05 -2.41 -12.57
CA HIS A 32 6.14 -3.25 -11.37
C HIS A 32 4.84 -4.00 -11.03
N GLN A 33 3.69 -3.51 -11.49
CA GLN A 33 2.38 -4.12 -11.22
C GLN A 33 2.17 -5.43 -11.97
N TYR A 34 2.90 -5.65 -13.07
CA TYR A 34 2.93 -6.94 -13.76
C TYR A 34 3.49 -8.06 -12.89
N LEU A 35 4.24 -7.75 -11.82
CA LEU A 35 4.70 -8.76 -10.85
C LEU A 35 3.52 -9.46 -10.15
N SER A 36 2.33 -8.86 -10.11
CA SER A 36 1.12 -9.52 -9.57
C SER A 36 0.74 -10.81 -10.31
N PHE A 37 1.14 -10.98 -11.57
CA PHE A 37 0.90 -12.23 -12.31
C PHE A 37 1.72 -13.42 -11.76
N ILE A 38 2.75 -13.18 -10.94
CA ILE A 38 3.49 -14.26 -10.28
C ILE A 38 2.60 -15.09 -9.36
N PHE A 39 1.55 -14.49 -8.77
CA PHE A 39 0.69 -15.18 -7.81
C PHE A 39 -0.15 -16.31 -8.46
N PRO A 40 -0.96 -16.07 -9.50
CA PRO A 40 -1.69 -17.15 -10.17
C PRO A 40 -0.73 -18.19 -10.78
N VAL A 41 0.41 -17.77 -11.33
CA VAL A 41 1.43 -18.70 -11.85
C VAL A 41 1.98 -19.59 -10.75
N THR A 42 2.37 -19.02 -9.61
CA THR A 42 2.89 -19.76 -8.44
C THR A 42 1.85 -20.72 -7.89
N LEU A 43 0.58 -20.30 -7.84
CA LEU A 43 -0.52 -21.12 -7.36
C LEU A 43 -0.76 -22.34 -8.28
N LEU A 44 -0.81 -22.12 -9.59
CA LEU A 44 -1.04 -23.20 -10.55
C LEU A 44 0.16 -24.15 -10.60
N ALA A 45 1.38 -23.61 -10.69
CA ALA A 45 2.60 -24.41 -10.72
C ALA A 45 2.79 -25.20 -9.41
N GLY A 46 2.59 -24.56 -8.26
CA GLY A 46 2.67 -25.21 -6.96
C GLY A 46 1.61 -26.30 -6.78
N SER A 47 0.37 -26.04 -7.22
CA SER A 47 -0.70 -27.04 -7.16
C SER A 47 -0.44 -28.23 -8.08
N ALA A 48 0.07 -27.99 -9.30
CA ALA A 48 0.46 -29.05 -10.22
C ALA A 48 1.62 -29.88 -9.67
N PHE A 49 2.65 -29.22 -9.11
CA PHE A 49 3.76 -29.89 -8.45
C PHE A 49 3.30 -30.72 -7.25
N GLY A 50 2.38 -30.20 -6.43
CA GLY A 50 1.82 -30.90 -5.27
C GLY A 50 1.10 -32.21 -5.58
N ILE A 51 0.62 -32.41 -6.82
CA ILE A 51 0.02 -33.68 -7.26
C ILE A 51 1.10 -34.77 -7.45
N VAL A 52 2.31 -34.37 -7.85
CA VAL A 52 3.42 -35.28 -8.16
C VAL A 52 4.43 -35.38 -7.01
N ALA A 53 4.50 -34.35 -6.17
CA ALA A 53 5.36 -34.32 -5.00
C ALA A 53 4.88 -35.35 -3.97
N GLY A 54 5.63 -36.45 -3.83
CA GLY A 54 5.30 -37.60 -3.00
C GLY A 54 5.28 -37.32 -1.49
N THR A 55 6.19 -37.95 -0.72
CA THR A 55 6.15 -37.97 0.74
C THR A 55 6.19 -36.56 1.37
N PRO A 56 5.47 -36.34 2.49
CA PRO A 56 5.35 -35.02 3.08
C PRO A 56 6.71 -34.52 3.63
N PRO A 57 7.28 -33.43 3.09
CA PRO A 57 8.51 -32.86 3.62
C PRO A 57 8.23 -32.02 4.86
N TYR A 58 9.28 -31.48 5.49
CA TYR A 58 9.20 -30.59 6.67
C TYR A 58 8.07 -29.53 6.59
N PHE A 59 7.87 -28.95 5.40
CA PHE A 59 6.88 -27.90 5.14
C PHE A 59 5.42 -28.36 5.17
N PHE A 60 5.14 -29.66 5.06
CA PHE A 60 3.80 -30.24 5.26
C PHE A 60 3.35 -30.19 6.73
N ASN A 61 4.30 -30.15 7.67
CA ASN A 61 3.95 -30.07 9.08
C ASN A 61 3.46 -28.65 9.41
N LYS A 62 2.16 -28.52 9.75
CA LYS A 62 1.54 -27.24 10.16
C LYS A 62 2.20 -26.57 11.37
N ARG A 63 3.00 -27.31 12.14
CA ARG A 63 3.74 -26.82 13.31
C ARG A 63 5.20 -26.47 13.02
N ASN A 64 5.58 -26.41 11.73
CA ASN A 64 6.92 -25.95 11.37
C ASN A 64 7.15 -24.49 11.83
N ILE A 65 8.41 -24.14 12.08
CA ILE A 65 8.77 -22.86 12.73
C ILE A 65 8.34 -21.65 11.89
N LEU A 66 8.43 -21.77 10.56
CA LEU A 66 8.05 -20.71 9.64
C LEU A 66 6.54 -20.47 9.67
N ASN A 67 5.73 -21.52 9.70
CA ASN A 67 4.29 -21.39 9.80
C ASN A 67 3.84 -20.83 11.17
N MET A 68 4.47 -21.29 12.25
CA MET A 68 4.11 -20.85 13.60
C MET A 68 4.53 -19.41 13.90
N LEU A 69 5.73 -18.99 13.48
CA LEU A 69 6.25 -17.66 13.78
C LEU A 69 5.84 -16.61 12.75
N PHE A 70 5.92 -16.94 11.47
CA PHE A 70 5.73 -15.95 10.41
C PHE A 70 4.29 -15.91 9.93
N VAL A 71 3.72 -17.05 9.52
CA VAL A 71 2.42 -17.02 8.83
C VAL A 71 1.28 -16.64 9.75
N LYS A 72 1.24 -17.20 10.96
CA LYS A 72 0.20 -16.84 11.97
C LYS A 72 0.20 -15.36 12.32
N ASN A 73 1.37 -14.71 12.29
CA ASN A 73 1.54 -13.29 12.62
C ASN A 73 1.89 -12.46 11.37
N GLY A 74 1.52 -12.92 10.17
CA GLY A 74 2.02 -12.37 8.91
C GLY A 74 1.77 -10.86 8.77
N TRP A 75 0.57 -10.39 9.12
CA TRP A 75 0.25 -8.96 9.09
C TRP A 75 1.05 -8.13 10.10
N GLY A 76 1.36 -8.72 11.26
CA GLY A 76 2.19 -8.07 12.29
C GLY A 76 3.61 -7.82 11.79
N TRP A 77 4.23 -8.82 11.15
CA TRP A 77 5.55 -8.68 10.53
C TRP A 77 5.55 -7.67 9.37
N THR A 78 4.53 -7.72 8.52
CA THR A 78 4.32 -6.75 7.42
C THR A 78 4.22 -5.33 7.96
N SER A 79 3.43 -5.12 9.01
CA SER A 79 3.26 -3.81 9.64
C SER A 79 4.55 -3.31 10.30
N LEU A 80 5.26 -4.18 11.03
CA LEU A 80 6.53 -3.82 11.67
C LEU A 80 7.56 -3.36 10.64
N VAL A 81 7.79 -4.17 9.60
CA VAL A 81 8.77 -3.85 8.56
C VAL A 81 8.37 -2.61 7.77
N PHE A 82 7.07 -2.45 7.46
CA PHE A 82 6.56 -1.25 6.81
C PHE A 82 6.75 0.02 7.65
N LEU A 83 6.41 0.00 8.94
CA LEU A 83 6.56 1.17 9.81
C LEU A 83 8.03 1.54 10.02
N LEU A 84 8.92 0.56 10.15
CA LEU A 84 10.37 0.79 10.18
C LEU A 84 10.89 1.38 8.87
N TYR A 85 10.37 0.88 7.73
CA TYR A 85 10.66 1.45 6.41
C TYR A 85 10.24 2.92 6.33
N VAL A 86 8.99 3.25 6.66
CA VAL A 86 8.51 4.64 6.64
C VAL A 86 9.34 5.53 7.58
N ALA A 87 9.60 5.07 8.81
CA ALA A 87 10.36 5.83 9.79
C ALA A 87 11.83 6.07 9.36
N THR A 88 12.48 5.08 8.75
CA THR A 88 13.90 5.19 8.37
C THR A 88 14.11 5.92 7.05
N VAL A 89 13.21 5.71 6.07
CA VAL A 89 13.28 6.31 4.73
C VAL A 89 12.75 7.76 4.76
N PHE A 90 11.65 8.03 5.43
CA PHE A 90 11.03 9.36 5.46
C PHE A 90 11.21 10.12 6.79
N GLY A 91 11.49 9.44 7.91
CA GLY A 91 11.44 10.06 9.24
C GLY A 91 12.67 10.87 9.70
N LYS A 92 13.89 10.63 9.18
CA LYS A 92 15.08 11.41 9.62
C LYS A 92 14.98 12.90 9.31
N ALA A 93 14.31 13.27 8.23
CA ALA A 93 14.09 14.67 7.86
C ALA A 93 13.24 15.40 8.92
N LEU A 94 12.13 14.79 9.38
CA LEU A 94 11.27 15.36 10.42
C LEU A 94 11.98 15.53 11.77
N ILE A 95 12.85 14.57 12.14
CA ILE A 95 13.56 14.60 13.43
C ILE A 95 14.65 15.67 13.45
N GLN A 96 15.42 15.80 12.37
CA GLN A 96 16.45 16.85 12.25
C GLN A 96 15.81 18.25 12.28
N GLU A 97 14.62 18.37 11.69
CA GLU A 97 13.86 19.62 11.58
C GLU A 97 13.13 20.01 12.87
N THR A 98 12.58 19.05 13.62
CA THR A 98 12.04 19.31 14.97
C THR A 98 13.14 19.78 15.93
N ARG A 99 14.36 19.24 15.78
CA ARG A 99 15.53 19.68 16.55
C ARG A 99 15.98 21.09 16.17
N SER A 100 15.98 21.44 14.88
CA SER A 100 16.37 22.80 14.44
C SER A 100 15.33 23.85 14.85
N ILE A 101 14.03 23.57 14.72
CA ILE A 101 12.94 24.44 15.21
C ILE A 101 13.02 24.61 16.74
N GLY A 102 13.29 23.52 17.46
CA GLY A 102 13.51 23.54 18.91
C GLY A 102 14.70 24.42 19.31
N GLN A 103 15.83 24.31 18.61
CA GLN A 103 17.00 25.15 18.83
C GLN A 103 16.76 26.62 18.46
N GLY A 104 16.06 26.91 17.36
CA GLY A 104 15.70 28.26 16.95
C GLY A 104 14.77 28.96 17.95
N ARG A 105 13.76 28.26 18.46
CA ARG A 105 12.87 28.77 19.53
C ARG A 105 13.63 29.01 20.84
N GLN A 106 14.60 28.16 21.18
CA GLN A 106 15.45 28.39 22.36
C GLN A 106 16.31 29.64 22.19
N HIS A 107 16.93 29.85 21.02
CA HIS A 107 17.72 31.04 20.75
C HIS A 107 16.89 32.34 20.82
N LEU A 108 15.67 32.33 20.29
CA LEU A 108 14.74 33.47 20.37
C LEU A 108 14.31 33.78 21.82
N ARG A 109 14.09 32.75 22.67
CA ARG A 109 13.82 32.97 24.10
C ARG A 109 15.00 33.59 24.84
N VAL A 110 16.24 33.19 24.51
CA VAL A 110 17.45 33.78 25.11
C VAL A 110 17.59 35.25 24.74
N LEU A 111 17.14 35.64 23.55
CA LEU A 111 17.10 37.04 23.09
C LEU A 111 15.91 37.84 23.64
N GLY A 112 15.08 37.26 24.52
CA GLY A 112 13.91 37.93 25.10
C GLY A 112 12.75 38.17 24.13
N VAL A 113 12.73 37.47 22.99
CA VAL A 113 11.66 37.58 21.99
C VAL A 113 10.48 36.71 22.38
N ASP A 114 9.29 37.31 22.54
CA ASP A 114 8.06 36.58 22.81
C ASP A 114 7.62 35.77 21.57
N THR A 115 7.88 34.46 21.62
CA THR A 115 7.60 33.52 20.53
C THR A 115 6.11 33.28 20.28
N ASN A 116 5.22 33.79 21.14
CA ASN A 116 3.76 33.63 21.01
C ASN A 116 3.15 34.59 19.97
N THR A 117 3.85 35.68 19.64
CA THR A 117 3.40 36.69 18.67
C THR A 117 3.72 36.29 17.22
N VAL A 118 4.75 35.46 17.02
CA VAL A 118 5.22 35.02 15.69
C VAL A 118 4.23 34.09 14.98
N ASP A 119 3.40 33.36 15.73
CA ASP A 119 2.41 32.45 15.15
C ASP A 119 1.16 33.19 14.60
N GLN A 120 0.95 34.49 14.90
CA GLN A 120 -0.20 35.27 14.42
C GLN A 120 0.04 36.04 13.10
N ASP A 121 1.28 36.43 12.78
CA ASP A 121 1.56 37.24 11.58
C ASP A 121 1.56 36.44 10.26
N ILE A 122 1.37 35.12 10.31
CA ILE A 122 1.38 34.24 9.13
C ILE A 122 -0.03 33.99 8.55
N SER A 123 -1.09 34.38 9.27
CA SER A 123 -2.48 34.20 8.83
C SER A 123 -3.10 35.40 8.10
N SER A 124 -2.37 36.49 7.89
CA SER A 124 -2.93 37.69 7.23
C SER A 124 -1.90 38.45 6.39
N SER A 125 -1.66 37.99 5.17
CA SER A 125 -1.13 38.87 4.12
C SER A 125 -1.55 38.38 2.73
N SER A 126 -2.82 38.59 2.41
CA SER A 126 -3.31 38.62 1.03
C SER A 126 -3.78 40.03 0.72
N SER A 127 -2.88 40.92 0.28
CA SER A 127 -3.22 42.09 -0.56
C SER A 127 -1.98 42.91 -0.97
N SER A 128 -1.98 43.27 -2.25
CA SER A 128 -1.41 44.47 -2.91
C SER A 128 0.12 44.61 -3.13
N SER A 129 0.50 44.44 -4.41
CA SER A 129 1.30 45.34 -5.29
C SER A 129 2.59 46.01 -4.81
N SER A 130 3.70 45.77 -5.53
CA SER A 130 4.42 46.75 -6.37
C SER A 130 5.90 46.36 -6.57
N GLU A 131 6.41 46.56 -7.79
CA GLU A 131 7.81 46.41 -8.20
C GLU A 131 8.75 47.33 -7.40
N THR A 132 9.99 46.91 -7.14
CA THR A 132 11.24 47.70 -7.34
C THR A 132 12.48 46.80 -7.14
N THR A 133 13.41 46.91 -8.07
CA THR A 133 14.77 46.34 -8.14
C THR A 133 15.67 46.79 -6.98
N THR A 134 16.51 45.88 -6.45
CA THR A 134 17.91 46.18 -6.07
C THR A 134 18.66 44.88 -5.73
N SER A 135 19.83 44.74 -6.33
CA SER A 135 20.82 43.70 -6.09
C SER A 135 21.49 43.85 -4.72
N SER A 136 21.55 42.80 -3.91
CA SER A 136 22.66 42.60 -2.99
C SER A 136 22.86 41.12 -2.63
N LEU A 137 24.14 40.78 -2.56
CA LEU A 137 24.74 39.48 -2.29
C LEU A 137 24.36 39.00 -0.86
N GLY A 138 23.49 38.01 -0.76
CA GLY A 138 23.05 37.40 0.49
C GLY A 138 23.24 35.87 0.47
N SER A 139 23.93 35.36 1.49
CA SER A 139 24.21 33.94 1.79
C SER A 139 23.05 32.96 1.53
N PRO A 140 23.31 31.73 1.02
CA PRO A 140 22.27 30.75 0.67
C PRO A 140 21.70 29.96 1.87
N LEU A 141 21.66 30.53 3.08
CA LEU A 141 21.34 29.79 4.31
C LEU A 141 20.10 30.33 5.04
N SER A 142 18.97 30.51 4.34
CA SER A 142 17.70 30.92 4.98
C SER A 142 16.43 30.56 4.18
N GLY A 143 16.47 29.49 3.37
CA GLY A 143 15.38 29.13 2.47
C GLY A 143 14.91 27.67 2.51
N LEU A 144 15.17 26.92 3.59
CA LEU A 144 14.50 25.62 3.79
C LEU A 144 13.07 25.89 4.29
N GLY A 145 12.21 26.17 3.33
CA GLY A 145 10.90 26.78 3.52
C GLY A 145 9.88 25.81 4.10
N ARG A 146 8.97 26.36 4.91
CA ARG A 146 7.72 25.77 5.42
C ARG A 146 7.00 24.81 4.46
N ASN A 147 7.13 25.03 3.15
CA ASN A 147 6.56 24.20 2.09
C ASN A 147 7.14 22.78 2.07
N ASP A 148 8.46 22.61 2.27
CA ASP A 148 9.11 21.29 2.31
C ASP A 148 8.65 20.45 3.51
N ILE A 149 8.39 21.11 4.65
CA ILE A 149 7.91 20.47 5.88
C ILE A 149 6.51 19.91 5.69
N SER A 150 5.61 20.75 5.16
CA SER A 150 4.23 20.38 4.88
C SER A 150 4.18 19.23 3.87
N LEU A 151 5.02 19.29 2.82
CA LEU A 151 5.12 18.26 1.80
C LEU A 151 5.56 16.92 2.41
N ARG A 152 6.64 16.90 3.19
CA ARG A 152 7.20 15.66 3.81
C ARG A 152 6.23 15.03 4.82
N SER A 153 5.59 15.85 5.65
CA SER A 153 4.53 15.39 6.57
C SER A 153 3.39 14.73 5.80
N ASN A 154 2.96 15.32 4.68
CA ASN A 154 1.92 14.76 3.82
C ASN A 154 2.32 13.39 3.22
N ILE A 155 3.61 13.15 2.93
CA ILE A 155 4.08 11.83 2.43
C ILE A 155 3.83 10.73 3.46
N ILE A 156 4.25 10.97 4.72
CA ILE A 156 4.12 9.98 5.80
C ILE A 156 2.65 9.76 6.13
N VAL A 157 1.85 10.82 6.20
CA VAL A 157 0.40 10.70 6.43
C VAL A 157 -0.27 9.87 5.34
N LYS A 158 0.03 10.13 4.07
CA LYS A 158 -0.48 9.34 2.94
C LYS A 158 -0.11 7.86 3.07
N ALA A 159 1.15 7.56 3.40
CA ALA A 159 1.63 6.18 3.59
C ALA A 159 0.92 5.47 4.76
N LEU A 160 0.76 6.15 5.90
CA LEU A 160 0.06 5.61 7.06
C LEU A 160 -1.43 5.37 6.78
N ILE A 161 -2.06 6.20 5.96
CA ILE A 161 -3.46 6.00 5.55
C ILE A 161 -3.60 4.79 4.63
N ARG A 162 -2.70 4.60 3.66
CA ARG A 162 -2.70 3.38 2.82
C ARG A 162 -2.54 2.13 3.68
N TRP A 163 -1.61 2.14 4.63
CA TRP A 163 -1.43 1.05 5.60
C TRP A 163 -2.67 0.83 6.47
N GLY A 164 -3.29 1.91 6.96
CA GLY A 164 -4.51 1.85 7.75
C GLY A 164 -5.67 1.23 6.97
N LEU A 165 -5.85 1.62 5.71
CA LEU A 165 -6.87 1.05 4.81
C LEU A 165 -6.58 -0.42 4.50
N ALA A 166 -5.33 -0.79 4.24
CA ALA A 166 -4.94 -2.17 4.01
C ALA A 166 -5.14 -3.05 5.26
N THR A 167 -4.86 -2.50 6.45
CA THR A 167 -5.09 -3.18 7.74
C THR A 167 -6.58 -3.34 8.02
N LEU A 168 -7.37 -2.29 7.77
CA LEU A 168 -8.82 -2.33 7.92
C LEU A 168 -9.43 -3.36 6.97
N TYR A 169 -8.98 -3.42 5.72
CA TYR A 169 -9.41 -4.42 4.76
C TYR A 169 -9.14 -5.85 5.27
N TRP A 170 -7.90 -6.13 5.68
CA TRP A 170 -7.52 -7.42 6.24
C TRP A 170 -8.39 -7.80 7.44
N TRP A 171 -8.58 -6.86 8.36
CA TRP A 171 -9.38 -7.07 9.56
C TRP A 171 -10.86 -7.29 9.24
N LEU A 172 -11.46 -6.52 8.33
CA LEU A 172 -12.88 -6.68 7.94
C LEU A 172 -13.12 -8.04 7.28
N ILE A 173 -12.23 -8.47 6.39
CA ILE A 173 -12.33 -9.75 5.70
C ILE A 173 -12.20 -10.93 6.69
N SER A 174 -11.31 -10.81 7.68
CA SER A 174 -10.99 -11.93 8.58
C SER A 174 -11.74 -11.94 9.93
N GLN A 175 -12.20 -10.81 10.46
CA GLN A 175 -12.69 -10.66 11.84
C GLN A 175 -14.03 -9.92 12.02
N TRP A 176 -14.68 -9.45 10.94
CA TRP A 176 -15.92 -8.63 10.92
C TRP A 176 -16.73 -8.47 12.24
N PHE A 177 -16.97 -7.23 12.68
CA PHE A 177 -17.55 -6.88 13.99
C PHE A 177 -19.05 -7.23 14.21
N PHE A 178 -19.85 -7.40 13.15
CA PHE A 178 -21.29 -7.70 13.25
C PHE A 178 -21.65 -9.18 12.98
N GLY A 179 -20.99 -10.11 13.67
CA GLY A 179 -21.26 -11.56 13.58
C GLY A 179 -20.08 -12.36 13.03
N PRO A 180 -20.30 -13.55 12.44
CA PRO A 180 -19.23 -14.35 11.84
C PRO A 180 -18.49 -13.57 10.77
N GLY A 181 -17.17 -13.80 10.66
CA GLY A 181 -16.31 -13.16 9.65
C GLY A 181 -16.81 -13.41 8.22
N ILE A 182 -16.36 -12.60 7.25
CA ILE A 182 -16.76 -12.79 5.85
C ILE A 182 -16.42 -14.21 5.37
N PHE A 183 -15.31 -14.78 5.83
CA PHE A 183 -14.95 -16.17 5.54
C PHE A 183 -15.99 -17.18 6.02
N ASP A 184 -16.45 -17.05 7.26
CA ASP A 184 -17.51 -17.91 7.81
C ASP A 184 -18.82 -17.75 7.02
N ARG A 185 -19.17 -16.52 6.64
CA ARG A 185 -20.38 -16.26 5.84
C ARG A 185 -20.32 -16.88 4.46
N VAL A 186 -19.21 -16.68 3.73
CA VAL A 186 -19.03 -17.29 2.40
C VAL A 186 -19.08 -18.81 2.51
N PHE A 187 -18.48 -19.38 3.56
CA PHE A 187 -18.48 -20.82 3.78
C PHE A 187 -19.89 -21.37 4.01
N VAL A 188 -20.69 -20.73 4.87
CA VAL A 188 -22.09 -21.12 5.11
C VAL A 188 -22.95 -20.89 3.86
N LEU A 189 -22.80 -19.76 3.17
CA LEU A 189 -23.55 -19.42 1.95
C LEU A 189 -23.30 -20.41 0.81
N THR A 190 -22.10 -20.98 0.74
CA THR A 190 -21.73 -21.99 -0.25
C THR A 190 -22.14 -23.42 0.15
N GLY A 191 -22.92 -23.57 1.22
CA GLY A 191 -23.47 -24.85 1.68
C GLY A 191 -22.69 -25.51 2.82
N GLY A 192 -21.77 -24.79 3.47
CA GLY A 192 -21.07 -25.27 4.66
C GLY A 192 -22.00 -25.34 5.88
N SER A 193 -21.94 -26.45 6.62
CA SER A 193 -22.72 -26.63 7.84
C SER A 193 -21.90 -27.27 8.95
N CYS A 194 -22.21 -26.89 10.19
CA CYS A 194 -21.63 -27.47 11.40
C CYS A 194 -22.46 -28.69 11.84
N SER A 195 -21.79 -29.74 12.30
CA SER A 195 -22.43 -30.93 12.88
C SER A 195 -23.22 -30.62 14.15
N VAL A 196 -22.94 -29.49 14.80
CA VAL A 196 -23.66 -28.99 15.98
C VAL A 196 -24.58 -27.86 15.55
N HIS A 197 -25.88 -28.02 15.81
CA HIS A 197 -26.90 -27.03 15.45
C HIS A 197 -26.69 -25.69 16.15
N GLY A 198 -27.08 -24.60 15.48
CA GLY A 198 -27.02 -23.24 16.04
C GLY A 198 -25.67 -22.55 15.94
N HIS A 199 -24.68 -23.15 15.29
CA HIS A 199 -23.37 -22.54 15.08
C HIS A 199 -23.09 -22.23 13.61
N TRP A 200 -22.82 -20.95 13.33
CA TRP A 200 -22.60 -20.41 11.98
C TRP A 200 -21.16 -19.93 11.76
N SER A 201 -20.27 -20.15 12.73
CA SER A 201 -18.87 -19.73 12.69
C SER A 201 -17.94 -20.93 12.85
N GLN A 202 -16.90 -21.01 12.00
CA GLN A 202 -15.96 -22.12 12.04
C GLN A 202 -15.30 -22.27 13.40
N TYR A 203 -14.96 -21.15 14.04
CA TYR A 203 -14.35 -21.09 15.36
C TYR A 203 -15.26 -21.69 16.45
N HIS A 204 -16.50 -21.23 16.53
CA HIS A 204 -17.43 -21.66 17.58
C HIS A 204 -17.81 -23.13 17.47
N CYS A 205 -18.03 -23.62 16.25
CA CYS A 205 -18.31 -25.04 16.01
C CYS A 205 -17.15 -25.94 16.47
N ARG A 206 -15.90 -25.60 16.10
CA ARG A 206 -14.71 -26.38 16.53
C ARG A 206 -14.49 -26.32 18.04
N ARG A 207 -14.77 -25.17 18.65
CA ARG A 207 -14.68 -24.98 20.11
C ARG A 207 -15.69 -25.85 20.87
N ASN A 208 -16.84 -26.12 20.26
CA ASN A 208 -17.89 -26.99 20.81
C ASN A 208 -17.79 -28.43 20.28
N SER A 209 -16.59 -28.87 19.90
CA SER A 209 -16.32 -30.24 19.41
C SER A 209 -17.13 -30.65 18.17
N GLY A 210 -17.66 -29.67 17.43
CA GLY A 210 -18.34 -29.86 16.16
C GLY A 210 -17.38 -29.95 14.98
N HIS A 211 -17.83 -30.62 13.92
CA HIS A 211 -17.12 -30.79 12.67
C HIS A 211 -17.86 -30.07 11.55
N TRP A 212 -17.13 -29.48 10.60
CA TRP A 212 -17.72 -28.85 9.43
C TRP A 212 -17.74 -29.80 8.26
N SER A 213 -18.79 -29.70 7.46
CA SER A 213 -18.95 -30.44 6.21
C SER A 213 -19.53 -29.55 5.11
N GLY A 214 -19.10 -29.79 3.87
CA GLY A 214 -19.54 -29.02 2.69
C GLY A 214 -18.90 -27.63 2.59
N GLY A 215 -19.49 -26.76 1.77
CA GLY A 215 -19.07 -25.37 1.57
C GLY A 215 -17.72 -25.20 0.85
N VAL A 216 -17.41 -23.95 0.49
CA VAL A 216 -16.12 -23.53 -0.05
C VAL A 216 -15.38 -22.72 1.01
N ASP A 217 -14.36 -23.31 1.61
CA ASP A 217 -13.52 -22.62 2.60
C ASP A 217 -12.58 -21.62 1.89
N ILE A 218 -12.25 -20.51 2.55
CA ILE A 218 -11.32 -19.52 1.99
C ILE A 218 -9.95 -19.72 2.61
N SER A 219 -8.91 -19.88 1.78
CA SER A 219 -7.55 -19.98 2.30
C SER A 219 -7.07 -18.62 2.84
N GLY A 220 -7.19 -18.45 4.16
CA GLY A 220 -6.70 -17.26 4.85
C GLY A 220 -5.20 -17.03 4.72
N HIS A 221 -4.40 -18.10 4.50
CA HIS A 221 -2.96 -17.99 4.30
C HIS A 221 -2.65 -17.41 2.91
N MET A 222 -3.29 -17.92 1.86
CA MET A 222 -3.15 -17.37 0.50
C MET A 222 -3.60 -15.91 0.46
N PHE A 223 -4.76 -15.62 1.07
CA PHE A 223 -5.27 -14.25 1.22
C PHE A 223 -4.26 -13.31 1.88
N LEU A 224 -3.81 -13.63 3.10
CA LEU A 224 -2.97 -12.74 3.88
C LEU A 224 -1.60 -12.52 3.23
N LEU A 225 -0.98 -13.58 2.69
CA LEU A 225 0.34 -13.50 2.06
C LEU A 225 0.31 -12.70 0.75
N THR A 226 -0.70 -12.91 -0.09
CA THR A 226 -0.87 -12.10 -1.31
C THR A 226 -1.14 -10.63 -0.97
N HIS A 227 -2.06 -10.37 -0.05
CA HIS A 227 -2.41 -9.00 0.38
C HIS A 227 -1.20 -8.26 0.95
N ALA A 228 -0.45 -8.90 1.86
CA ALA A 228 0.76 -8.34 2.45
C ALA A 228 1.84 -8.03 1.41
N TRP A 229 2.10 -8.95 0.49
CA TRP A 229 3.15 -8.75 -0.50
C TRP A 229 2.76 -7.68 -1.52
N LEU A 230 1.54 -7.68 -2.06
CA LEU A 230 1.09 -6.63 -2.99
C LEU A 230 1.14 -5.24 -2.35
N PHE A 231 0.71 -5.10 -1.09
CA PHE A 231 0.84 -3.85 -0.34
C PHE A 231 2.31 -3.39 -0.24
N LEU A 232 3.22 -4.26 0.19
CA LEU A 232 4.64 -3.91 0.34
C LEU A 232 5.33 -3.59 -0.99
N MET A 233 4.98 -4.28 -2.08
CA MET A 233 5.52 -4.01 -3.40
C MET A 233 5.10 -2.63 -3.92
N GLU A 234 3.86 -2.22 -3.66
CA GLU A 234 3.41 -0.89 -4.03
C GLU A 234 4.11 0.20 -3.22
N GLU A 235 4.35 0.00 -1.93
CA GLU A 235 5.13 0.96 -1.13
C GLU A 235 6.63 0.99 -1.52
N LEU A 236 7.14 -0.07 -2.14
CA LEU A 236 8.47 -0.12 -2.76
C LEU A 236 8.53 0.49 -4.17
N SER A 237 7.40 0.82 -4.79
CA SER A 237 7.34 1.32 -6.17
C SER A 237 8.23 2.55 -6.40
N VAL A 238 8.40 3.40 -5.38
CA VAL A 238 9.33 4.55 -5.40
C VAL A 238 10.75 4.11 -5.82
N PHE A 239 11.23 2.99 -5.30
CA PHE A 239 12.57 2.47 -5.57
C PHE A 239 12.66 1.60 -6.82
N LEU A 240 11.51 1.15 -7.34
CA LEU A 240 11.42 0.37 -8.56
C LEU A 240 11.28 1.27 -9.79
N ASN A 241 10.59 2.40 -9.65
CA ASN A 241 10.20 3.28 -10.75
C ASN A 241 11.04 4.57 -10.82
N VAL A 242 11.68 5.00 -9.72
CA VAL A 242 12.45 6.25 -9.66
C VAL A 242 13.92 5.95 -9.30
N PRO A 243 14.83 5.81 -10.28
CA PRO A 243 16.25 5.50 -10.03
C PRO A 243 16.95 6.50 -9.08
N GLN A 244 16.56 7.78 -9.14
CA GLN A 244 17.07 8.85 -8.28
C GLN A 244 16.74 8.63 -6.80
N ALA A 245 15.73 7.81 -6.48
CA ALA A 245 15.41 7.48 -5.09
C ALA A 245 16.57 6.71 -4.41
N TRP A 246 17.31 5.89 -5.16
CA TRP A 246 18.46 5.15 -4.63
C TRP A 246 19.68 6.04 -4.39
N THR A 247 19.95 7.00 -5.27
CA THR A 247 21.07 7.94 -5.09
C THR A 247 20.85 8.83 -3.86
N ASN A 248 19.61 9.27 -3.63
CA ASN A 248 19.21 10.02 -2.43
C ASN A 248 19.36 9.23 -1.10
N LEU A 249 19.51 7.91 -1.19
CA LEU A 249 19.71 7.00 -0.05
C LEU A 249 21.15 6.58 0.15
N GLN A 250 22.09 6.99 -0.72
CA GLN A 250 23.45 6.44 -0.77
C GLN A 250 24.16 6.48 0.59
N ASP A 251 24.07 7.62 1.30
CA ASP A 251 24.69 7.82 2.62
C ASP A 251 23.84 7.31 3.80
N ARG A 252 22.59 6.89 3.54
CA ARG A 252 21.61 6.52 4.56
C ARG A 252 21.53 5.00 4.71
N ARG A 253 22.59 4.37 5.23
CA ARG A 253 22.68 2.91 5.44
C ARG A 253 21.43 2.28 6.07
N GLY A 254 20.91 2.86 7.15
CA GLY A 254 19.71 2.34 7.82
C GLY A 254 18.46 2.33 6.95
N ALA A 255 18.28 3.32 6.08
CA ALA A 255 17.15 3.40 5.17
C ALA A 255 17.28 2.37 4.03
N ARG A 256 18.50 2.15 3.52
CA ARG A 256 18.78 1.07 2.56
C ARG A 256 18.49 -0.31 3.14
N TYR A 257 18.92 -0.58 4.37
CA TYR A 257 18.61 -1.84 5.04
C TYR A 257 17.11 -2.03 5.27
N ALA A 258 16.35 -0.96 5.51
CA ALA A 258 14.90 -1.06 5.61
C ALA A 258 14.26 -1.44 4.26
N VAL A 259 14.72 -0.86 3.15
CA VAL A 259 14.28 -1.28 1.79
C VAL A 259 14.59 -2.76 1.55
N TYR A 260 15.80 -3.21 1.89
CA TYR A 260 16.18 -4.63 1.76
C TYR A 260 15.36 -5.54 2.69
N ALA A 261 15.01 -5.08 3.89
CA ALA A 261 14.15 -5.84 4.80
C ALA A 261 12.75 -6.03 4.24
N VAL A 262 12.17 -5.00 3.60
CA VAL A 262 10.88 -5.12 2.89
C VAL A 262 11.00 -6.13 1.75
N ALA A 263 12.03 -6.01 0.91
CA ALA A 263 12.24 -6.94 -0.21
C ALA A 263 12.44 -8.40 0.27
N ALA A 264 13.22 -8.62 1.32
CA ALA A 264 13.44 -9.93 1.91
C ALA A 264 12.14 -10.51 2.48
N LEU A 265 11.30 -9.69 3.12
CA LEU A 265 10.00 -10.12 3.62
C LEU A 265 9.04 -10.48 2.48
N CYS A 266 9.04 -9.72 1.38
CA CYS A 266 8.31 -10.05 0.16
C CYS A 266 8.73 -11.40 -0.42
N SER A 267 10.04 -11.67 -0.51
CA SER A 267 10.55 -12.97 -0.95
C SER A 267 10.13 -14.11 -0.02
N LEU A 268 10.12 -13.88 1.29
CA LEU A 268 9.61 -14.85 2.26
C LEU A 268 8.11 -15.11 2.06
N TRP A 269 7.30 -14.08 1.83
CA TRP A 269 5.86 -14.24 1.54
C TRP A 269 5.60 -15.01 0.27
N TRP A 270 6.36 -14.77 -0.79
CA TRP A 270 6.30 -15.58 -2.00
C TRP A 270 6.58 -17.05 -1.74
N TRP A 271 7.67 -17.34 -1.04
CA TRP A 271 8.07 -18.71 -0.71
C TRP A 271 7.00 -19.41 0.13
N MET A 272 6.46 -18.74 1.15
CA MET A 272 5.39 -19.30 1.97
C MET A 272 4.11 -19.53 1.17
N LEU A 273 3.80 -18.67 0.21
CA LEU A 273 2.68 -18.85 -0.71
C LEU A 273 2.90 -20.06 -1.62
N LEU A 274 4.11 -20.24 -2.15
CA LEU A 274 4.49 -21.44 -2.91
C LEU A 274 4.31 -22.71 -2.07
N MET A 275 4.85 -22.75 -0.85
CA MET A 275 4.69 -23.90 0.05
C MET A 275 3.21 -24.17 0.39
N THR A 276 2.43 -23.11 0.58
CA THR A 276 0.96 -23.21 0.78
C THR A 276 0.29 -23.81 -0.44
N SER A 277 0.71 -23.39 -1.63
CA SER A 277 0.18 -23.91 -2.88
C SER A 277 0.53 -25.37 -3.14
N VAL A 278 1.68 -25.85 -2.67
CA VAL A 278 2.11 -27.23 -2.87
C VAL A 278 1.40 -28.17 -1.88
N TYR A 279 1.39 -27.84 -0.58
CA TYR A 279 1.08 -28.83 0.47
C TYR A 279 -0.28 -28.69 1.15
N TYR A 280 -0.97 -27.56 0.99
CA TYR A 280 -2.18 -27.27 1.76
C TYR A 280 -3.34 -26.89 0.84
N HIS A 281 -4.58 -27.06 1.32
CA HIS A 281 -5.83 -26.62 0.68
C HIS A 281 -6.17 -27.26 -0.68
N HIS A 282 -7.46 -27.27 -0.99
CA HIS A 282 -7.94 -27.58 -2.34
C HIS A 282 -7.78 -26.38 -3.29
N LEU A 283 -7.78 -26.63 -4.60
CA LEU A 283 -7.59 -25.58 -5.61
C LEU A 283 -8.60 -24.44 -5.47
N THR A 284 -9.87 -24.75 -5.22
CA THR A 284 -10.94 -23.76 -5.04
C THR A 284 -10.70 -22.85 -3.84
N GLU A 285 -10.25 -23.41 -2.72
CA GLU A 285 -9.91 -22.66 -1.50
C GLU A 285 -8.68 -21.76 -1.70
N LYS A 286 -7.71 -22.21 -2.50
CA LYS A 286 -6.54 -21.42 -2.88
C LYS A 286 -6.93 -20.25 -3.78
N LEU A 287 -7.75 -20.50 -4.80
CA LEU A 287 -8.22 -19.48 -5.74
C LEU A 287 -9.09 -18.43 -5.05
N SER A 288 -9.96 -18.84 -4.12
CA SER A 288 -10.77 -17.90 -3.34
C SER A 288 -9.90 -17.01 -2.44
N GLY A 289 -8.91 -17.58 -1.76
CA GLY A 289 -7.92 -16.82 -0.97
C GLY A 289 -7.13 -15.84 -1.83
N LEU A 290 -6.64 -16.28 -2.99
CA LEU A 290 -5.92 -15.42 -3.94
C LEU A 290 -6.79 -14.26 -4.42
N PHE A 291 -8.05 -14.53 -4.78
CA PHE A 291 -8.99 -13.51 -5.24
C PHE A 291 -9.13 -12.37 -4.21
N PHE A 292 -9.44 -12.69 -2.95
CA PHE A 292 -9.52 -11.67 -1.89
C PHE A 292 -8.16 -11.00 -1.63
N GLY A 293 -7.04 -11.71 -1.78
CA GLY A 293 -5.71 -11.12 -1.63
C GLY A 293 -5.39 -10.05 -2.69
N VAL A 294 -5.82 -10.27 -3.94
CA VAL A 294 -5.63 -9.34 -5.07
C VAL A 294 -6.66 -8.21 -5.07
N LEU A 295 -7.87 -8.47 -4.59
CA LEU A 295 -9.02 -7.56 -4.71
C LEU A 295 -8.73 -6.15 -4.15
N PHE A 296 -8.18 -6.06 -2.93
CA PHE A 296 -7.84 -4.76 -2.34
C PHE A 296 -6.84 -4.00 -3.21
N TRP A 297 -5.75 -4.65 -3.59
CA TRP A 297 -4.70 -4.06 -4.41
C TRP A 297 -5.25 -3.53 -5.74
N PHE A 298 -6.10 -4.31 -6.41
CA PHE A 298 -6.69 -3.90 -7.68
C PHE A 298 -7.58 -2.67 -7.50
N CYS A 299 -8.52 -2.71 -6.54
CA CYS A 299 -9.40 -1.58 -6.28
C CYS A 299 -8.62 -0.33 -5.84
N SER A 300 -7.64 -0.47 -4.96
CA SER A 300 -6.89 0.67 -4.42
C SER A 300 -5.80 1.16 -5.39
N TYR A 301 -4.78 0.37 -5.68
CA TYR A 301 -3.58 0.80 -6.40
C TYR A 301 -3.72 0.79 -7.92
N VAL A 302 -4.59 -0.07 -8.49
CA VAL A 302 -4.80 -0.09 -9.95
C VAL A 302 -5.86 0.93 -10.35
N VAL A 303 -6.96 1.04 -9.61
CA VAL A 303 -8.12 1.87 -10.00
C VAL A 303 -8.16 3.23 -9.31
N LEU A 304 -8.12 3.27 -7.97
CA LEU A 304 -8.43 4.49 -7.20
C LEU A 304 -7.23 5.44 -7.04
N TYR A 305 -6.09 4.94 -6.59
CA TYR A 305 -4.95 5.76 -6.18
C TYR A 305 -4.23 6.42 -7.35
N LYS A 306 -4.34 5.88 -8.58
CA LYS A 306 -3.84 6.54 -9.79
C LYS A 306 -4.61 7.83 -10.12
N LYS A 307 -5.89 7.89 -9.75
CA LYS A 307 -6.80 9.01 -10.03
C LYS A 307 -6.97 9.95 -8.85
N SER A 308 -6.67 9.48 -7.64
CA SER A 308 -6.86 10.26 -6.41
C SER A 308 -5.60 11.02 -6.02
N THR A 309 -5.76 12.27 -5.62
CA THR A 309 -4.70 13.09 -5.02
C THR A 309 -4.38 12.70 -3.58
N PHE A 310 -5.28 11.95 -2.92
CA PHE A 310 -5.13 11.46 -1.56
C PHE A 310 -5.82 10.09 -1.35
N PRO A 311 -5.11 9.05 -0.89
CA PRO A 311 -3.71 9.03 -0.48
C PRO A 311 -2.69 9.00 -1.65
N ALA A 312 -3.15 8.86 -2.90
CA ALA A 312 -2.33 8.76 -4.12
C ALA A 312 -1.32 7.59 -4.15
N MET A 313 -0.70 7.37 -5.31
CA MET A 313 0.36 6.37 -5.48
C MET A 313 1.65 6.77 -4.74
N PRO A 314 2.46 5.83 -4.23
CA PRO A 314 3.69 6.15 -3.51
C PRO A 314 4.77 6.86 -4.35
N ASP A 315 4.93 6.46 -5.60
CA ASP A 315 5.92 7.02 -6.54
C ASP A 315 5.56 8.43 -7.05
N GLN A 316 4.27 8.77 -7.11
CA GLN A 316 3.80 10.12 -7.48
C GLN A 316 4.10 11.20 -6.42
N VAL A 317 4.53 10.82 -5.22
CA VAL A 317 4.68 11.74 -4.08
C VAL A 317 6.11 12.30 -3.99
N VAL A 318 7.08 11.71 -4.69
CA VAL A 318 8.45 12.23 -4.73
C VAL A 318 8.56 13.27 -5.85
N PRO A 319 8.85 14.55 -5.56
CA PRO A 319 9.15 15.52 -6.61
C PRO A 319 10.42 15.06 -7.36
N VAL A 320 10.29 14.89 -8.67
CA VAL A 320 11.39 14.60 -9.60
C VAL A 320 12.25 15.84 -9.78
#